data_AF-A0A1S9VA40-F1
#
_entry.id   AF-A0A1S9VA40-F1
#
_cell.length_a   1.000
_cell.length_b   1.000
_cell.length_c   1.000
_cell.angle_alpha   90.00
_cell.angle_beta   90.00
_cell.angle_gamma   90.00
#
_symmetry.space_group_name_H-M   'P 1'
#
loop_
_entity.id
_entity.type
_entity.pdbx_description
1 polymer ?
#
loop_
_entity_poly.entity_id
_entity_poly.type
_entity_poly.pdbx_seq_one_letter_code
_entity_poly.pdbx_strand_id
1 'polypeptide(L)'
;MDVLRRPAFSMFVAFVCSALYGFIRIEKVQQIIEIWAFFGIALLVLIIHELGHVIFGLMGGLKFKFMTVGPITVQKEKGKIRIRENKIWMYVGGVAMLVPPSTHAPNLSKKWAWMTLSGPLTSLVFGIVSGYIYMVSYYHMLLYFSVLHLAIFVVTAIPIRGTLLSDGMQFLILIKDDERAREHLYTIQVSSELLSYKRPKDWDERLVEISEEKLKEDKDIRNIMSGLMLVFFARSDKEEMEKGISYLERTVQLPVTKENKYFVGSFHSWYLLYKLLYQKESLALQEAENHAKAITRLDLHGYYRTQGIIKYLEQDMEACHIYMRKADKELKGAEKSEMGYLQLEREWFERLKERVSYDG
;
A
#
# COMPACT_ATOMS: atom_id res chain seq x y z
N MET A 1 -9.38 -4.35 -20.73
CA MET A 1 -9.62 -5.10 -19.48
C MET A 1 -8.83 -4.60 -18.27
N ASP A 2 -7.57 -4.11 -18.40
CA ASP A 2 -6.82 -3.59 -17.23
C ASP A 2 -7.37 -2.27 -16.64
N VAL A 3 -8.15 -1.49 -17.39
CA VAL A 3 -8.72 -0.21 -16.93
C VAL A 3 -9.86 -0.40 -15.90
N LEU A 4 -10.62 -1.51 -15.97
CA LEU A 4 -11.66 -1.85 -14.98
C LEU A 4 -11.08 -2.21 -13.60
N ARG A 5 -9.76 -2.38 -13.50
CA ARG A 5 -9.05 -2.52 -12.22
C ARG A 5 -8.90 -1.18 -11.48
N ARG A 6 -9.22 -0.05 -12.11
CA ARG A 6 -9.16 1.27 -11.48
C ARG A 6 -10.52 1.68 -10.91
N PRO A 7 -10.62 1.94 -9.59
CA PRO A 7 -11.85 2.40 -8.96
C PRO A 7 -12.52 3.59 -9.67
N ALA A 8 -11.77 4.65 -9.99
CA ALA A 8 -12.34 5.86 -10.57
C ALA A 8 -13.01 5.62 -11.93
N PHE A 9 -12.33 4.90 -12.83
CA PHE A 9 -12.88 4.58 -14.14
C PHE A 9 -14.11 3.68 -14.04
N SER A 10 -14.07 2.64 -13.21
CA SER A 10 -15.20 1.74 -13.03
C SER A 10 -16.43 2.45 -12.44
N MET A 11 -16.22 3.36 -11.49
CA MET A 11 -17.28 4.21 -10.95
C MET A 11 -17.85 5.15 -12.02
N PHE A 12 -16.99 5.76 -12.85
CA PHE A 12 -17.43 6.61 -13.95
C PHE A 12 -18.27 5.85 -14.99
N VAL A 13 -17.84 4.64 -15.38
CA VAL A 13 -18.61 3.78 -16.29
C VAL A 13 -19.96 3.41 -15.68
N ALA A 14 -20.00 3.03 -14.40
CA ALA A 14 -21.26 2.74 -13.71
C ALA A 14 -22.19 3.96 -13.69
N PHE A 15 -21.65 5.16 -13.45
CA PHE A 15 -22.41 6.41 -13.49
C PHE A 15 -23.02 6.66 -14.87
N VAL A 16 -22.20 6.60 -15.93
CA VAL A 16 -22.68 6.79 -17.31
C VAL A 16 -23.75 5.76 -17.69
N CYS A 17 -23.53 4.48 -17.39
CA CYS A 17 -24.52 3.42 -17.66
C CYS A 17 -25.83 3.68 -16.91
N SER A 18 -25.77 4.09 -15.64
CA SER A 18 -26.97 4.42 -14.86
C SER A 18 -27.70 5.65 -15.40
N ALA A 19 -26.98 6.68 -15.85
CA ALA A 19 -27.57 7.87 -16.45
C ALA A 19 -28.28 7.52 -17.76
N LEU A 20 -27.64 6.75 -18.65
CA LEU A 20 -28.25 6.26 -19.88
C LEU A 20 -29.50 5.41 -19.62
N TYR A 21 -29.46 4.54 -18.60
CA TYR A 21 -30.64 3.78 -18.20
C TYR A 21 -31.77 4.68 -17.71
N GLY A 22 -31.47 5.73 -16.94
CA GLY A 22 -32.45 6.74 -16.51
C GLY A 22 -33.05 7.53 -17.67
N PHE A 23 -32.26 7.84 -18.70
CA PHE A 23 -32.80 8.48 -19.92
C PHE A 23 -33.77 7.57 -20.69
N ILE A 24 -33.51 6.26 -20.71
CA ILE A 24 -34.39 5.27 -21.38
C ILE A 24 -35.63 4.97 -20.54
N ARG A 25 -35.50 4.98 -19.20
CA ARG A 25 -36.55 4.67 -18.22
C ARG A 25 -36.73 5.86 -17.27
N ILE A 26 -37.42 6.90 -17.73
CA ILE A 26 -37.65 8.13 -16.97
C ILE A 26 -38.28 7.85 -15.60
N GLU A 27 -39.16 6.86 -15.50
CA GLU A 27 -39.79 6.42 -14.26
C GLU A 27 -38.80 5.88 -13.21
N LYS A 28 -37.55 5.58 -13.60
CA LYS A 28 -36.47 5.10 -12.74
C LYS A 28 -35.47 6.17 -12.33
N VAL A 29 -35.53 7.39 -12.88
CA VAL A 29 -34.54 8.45 -12.63
C VAL A 29 -34.42 8.79 -11.15
N GLN A 30 -35.54 8.90 -10.43
CA GLN A 30 -35.53 9.19 -8.99
C GLN A 30 -34.76 8.12 -8.19
N GLN A 31 -34.99 6.85 -8.50
CA GLN A 31 -34.28 5.73 -7.84
C GLN A 31 -32.77 5.78 -8.12
N ILE A 32 -32.37 6.15 -9.33
CA ILE A 32 -30.97 6.28 -9.72
C ILE A 32 -30.30 7.43 -8.96
N ILE A 33 -30.98 8.58 -8.83
CA ILE A 33 -30.50 9.72 -8.04
C ILE A 33 -30.32 9.31 -6.58
N GLU A 34 -31.29 8.63 -5.99
CA GLU A 34 -31.22 8.16 -4.60
C GLU A 34 -30.05 7.18 -4.36
N ILE A 35 -29.79 6.25 -5.29
CA ILE A 35 -28.64 5.34 -5.21
C ILE A 35 -27.32 6.11 -5.23
N TRP A 36 -27.15 7.06 -6.15
CA TRP A 36 -25.93 7.87 -6.22
C TRP A 36 -25.77 8.81 -5.03
N ALA A 37 -26.87 9.34 -4.51
CA ALA A 37 -26.85 10.16 -3.32
C ALA A 37 -26.45 9.34 -2.09
N PHE A 38 -26.99 8.13 -1.93
CA PHE A 38 -26.58 7.18 -0.89
C PHE A 38 -25.10 6.82 -1.02
N PHE A 39 -24.62 6.52 -2.24
CA PHE A 39 -23.21 6.23 -2.49
C PHE A 39 -22.32 7.43 -2.14
N GLY A 40 -22.73 8.65 -2.47
CA GLY A 40 -22.04 9.89 -2.09
C GLY A 40 -21.97 10.09 -0.57
N ILE A 41 -23.08 9.82 0.14
CA ILE A 41 -23.12 9.81 1.61
C ILE A 41 -22.15 8.77 2.17
N ALA A 42 -22.14 7.55 1.64
CA ALA A 42 -21.24 6.50 2.10
C ALA A 42 -19.76 6.90 1.96
N LEU A 43 -19.37 7.50 0.81
CA LEU A 43 -18.02 8.03 0.64
C LEU A 43 -17.71 9.17 1.62
N LEU A 44 -18.66 10.07 1.87
CA LEU A 44 -18.48 11.17 2.83
C LEU A 44 -18.29 10.66 4.26
N VAL A 45 -19.06 9.66 4.68
CA VAL A 45 -18.94 8.99 5.99
C VAL A 45 -17.53 8.42 6.16
N LEU A 46 -17.02 7.73 5.14
CA LEU A 46 -15.65 7.20 5.15
C LEU A 46 -14.60 8.32 5.21
N ILE A 47 -14.75 9.40 4.46
CA ILE A 47 -13.86 10.57 4.54
C ILE A 47 -13.81 11.13 5.96
N ILE A 48 -14.96 11.32 6.59
CA ILE A 48 -15.04 11.88 7.95
C ILE A 48 -14.41 10.94 8.97
N HIS A 49 -14.63 9.62 8.84
CA HIS A 49 -13.98 8.61 9.68
C HIS A 49 -12.45 8.66 9.57
N GLU A 50 -11.92 8.60 8.35
CA GLU A 50 -10.47 8.64 8.10
C GLU A 50 -9.84 9.98 8.53
N LEU A 51 -10.56 11.09 8.36
CA LEU A 51 -10.13 12.38 8.88
C LEU A 51 -10.00 12.39 10.41
N GLY A 52 -10.81 11.61 11.12
CA GLY A 52 -10.64 11.38 12.56
C GLY A 52 -9.23 10.88 12.88
N HIS A 53 -8.80 9.79 12.23
CA HIS A 53 -7.43 9.26 12.37
C HIS A 53 -6.36 10.30 12.04
N VAL A 54 -6.55 11.03 10.94
CA VAL A 54 -5.58 12.04 10.51
C VAL A 54 -5.45 13.16 11.54
N ILE A 55 -6.56 13.76 11.97
CA ILE A 55 -6.56 14.90 12.90
C ILE A 55 -5.93 14.50 14.24
N PHE A 56 -6.38 13.41 14.84
CA PHE A 56 -5.85 12.97 16.14
C PHE A 56 -4.42 12.47 16.04
N GLY A 57 -4.05 11.83 14.93
CA GLY A 57 -2.68 11.44 14.67
C GLY A 57 -1.73 12.64 14.58
N LEU A 58 -2.14 13.70 13.87
CA LEU A 58 -1.39 14.96 13.80
C LEU A 58 -1.28 15.63 15.17
N MET A 59 -2.36 15.67 15.96
CA MET A 59 -2.34 16.16 17.34
C MET A 59 -1.40 15.34 18.24
N GLY A 60 -1.30 14.03 18.00
CA GLY A 60 -0.35 13.13 18.66
C GLY A 60 1.11 13.28 18.20
N GLY A 61 1.38 14.14 17.23
CA GLY A 61 2.70 14.40 16.65
C GLY A 61 3.14 13.40 15.58
N LEU A 62 2.22 12.58 15.06
CA LEU A 62 2.47 11.75 13.88
C LEU A 62 2.47 12.63 12.61
N LYS A 63 3.08 12.13 11.54
CA LYS A 63 3.17 12.83 10.26
C LYS A 63 2.23 12.17 9.25
N PHE A 64 1.33 12.96 8.69
CA PHE A 64 0.46 12.53 7.60
C PHE A 64 1.26 12.14 6.35
N LYS A 65 0.94 10.98 5.76
CA LYS A 65 1.49 10.52 4.48
C LYS A 65 0.44 10.53 3.38
N PHE A 66 -0.62 9.74 3.55
CA PHE A 66 -1.73 9.71 2.61
C PHE A 66 -3.03 9.27 3.29
N MET A 67 -4.15 9.58 2.64
CA MET A 67 -5.47 9.09 2.96
C MET A 67 -6.16 8.74 1.63
N THR A 68 -6.74 7.55 1.54
CA THR A 68 -7.48 7.12 0.36
C THR A 68 -8.91 6.79 0.75
N VAL A 69 -9.88 7.35 0.03
CA VAL A 69 -11.29 7.01 0.16
C VAL A 69 -11.91 6.95 -1.23
N GLY A 70 -12.57 5.84 -1.54
CA GLY A 70 -13.17 5.63 -2.85
C GLY A 70 -12.13 5.76 -3.98
N PRO A 71 -12.40 6.58 -5.01
CA PRO A 71 -11.51 6.76 -6.14
C PRO A 71 -10.40 7.80 -5.90
N ILE A 72 -10.33 8.41 -4.72
CA ILE A 72 -9.47 9.57 -4.44
C ILE A 72 -8.44 9.22 -3.38
N THR A 73 -7.18 9.54 -3.65
CA THR A 73 -6.09 9.55 -2.68
C THR A 73 -5.60 10.98 -2.48
N VAL A 74 -5.58 11.45 -1.23
CA VAL A 74 -4.93 12.68 -0.81
C VAL A 74 -3.60 12.31 -0.19
N GLN A 75 -2.48 12.83 -0.70
CA GLN A 75 -1.16 12.46 -0.22
C GLN A 75 -0.19 13.64 -0.17
N LYS A 76 0.81 13.54 0.70
CA LYS A 76 1.88 14.53 0.82
C LYS A 76 3.03 14.17 -0.13
N GLU A 77 3.27 15.04 -1.11
CA GLU A 77 4.37 14.97 -2.08
C GLU A 77 5.12 16.30 -2.08
N LYS A 78 6.45 16.28 -1.95
CA LYS A 78 7.32 17.48 -1.95
C LYS A 78 6.90 18.53 -0.93
N GLY A 79 6.48 18.07 0.25
CA GLY A 79 5.95 18.92 1.32
C GLY A 79 4.54 19.48 1.05
N LYS A 80 3.94 19.25 -0.12
CA LYS A 80 2.64 19.78 -0.53
C LYS A 80 1.59 18.67 -0.53
N ILE A 81 0.34 19.02 -0.22
CA ILE A 81 -0.80 18.12 -0.36
C ILE A 81 -1.19 18.03 -1.84
N ARG A 82 -1.38 16.82 -2.33
CA ARG A 82 -1.81 16.55 -3.71
C ARG A 82 -2.91 15.51 -3.74
N ILE A 83 -3.79 15.66 -4.73
CA ILE A 83 -4.88 14.73 -4.99
C ILE A 83 -4.48 13.84 -6.17
N ARG A 84 -4.68 12.52 -6.01
CA ARG A 84 -4.37 11.49 -6.99
C ARG A 84 -5.55 10.53 -7.14
N GLU A 85 -5.59 9.83 -8.26
CA GLU A 85 -6.49 8.70 -8.49
C GLU A 85 -6.05 7.51 -7.61
N ASN A 86 -6.99 6.92 -6.87
CA ASN A 86 -6.78 5.61 -6.26
C ASN A 86 -6.75 4.53 -7.35
N LYS A 87 -5.66 3.75 -7.39
CA LYS A 87 -5.47 2.65 -8.34
C LYS A 87 -5.75 1.27 -7.73
N ILE A 88 -6.05 1.19 -6.43
CA ILE A 88 -6.11 -0.05 -5.65
C ILE A 88 -7.51 -0.18 -5.03
N TRP A 89 -8.27 -1.18 -5.49
CA TRP A 89 -9.60 -1.48 -4.98
C TRP A 89 -9.63 -1.74 -3.47
N MET A 90 -8.57 -2.35 -2.92
CA MET A 90 -8.45 -2.60 -1.48
C MET A 90 -8.52 -1.33 -0.63
N TYR A 91 -8.16 -0.16 -1.18
CA TYR A 91 -8.18 1.12 -0.45
C TYR A 91 -9.47 1.92 -0.64
N VAL A 92 -10.44 1.41 -1.41
CA VAL A 92 -11.72 2.11 -1.65
C VAL A 92 -12.50 2.31 -0.35
N GLY A 93 -12.40 1.37 0.59
CA GLY A 93 -13.11 1.40 1.87
C GLY A 93 -12.61 2.43 2.89
N GLY A 94 -11.54 3.17 2.60
CA GLY A 94 -10.90 4.06 3.56
C GLY A 94 -9.60 3.48 4.08
N VAL A 95 -8.51 4.25 3.93
CA VAL A 95 -7.22 3.99 4.57
C VAL A 95 -6.52 5.33 4.83
N ALA A 96 -6.23 5.64 6.08
CA ALA A 96 -5.30 6.70 6.48
C ALA A 96 -3.93 6.14 6.89
N MET A 97 -2.87 6.70 6.32
CA MET A 97 -1.50 6.36 6.67
C MET A 97 -0.80 7.56 7.31
N LEU A 98 -0.35 7.35 8.54
CA LEU A 98 0.51 8.27 9.27
C LEU A 98 1.79 7.54 9.67
N VAL A 99 2.87 8.29 9.84
CA VAL A 99 4.16 7.75 10.27
C VAL A 99 4.65 8.47 11.53
N PRO A 100 5.30 7.76 12.46
CA PRO A 100 5.99 8.42 13.56
C PRO A 100 7.05 9.41 13.06
N PRO A 101 7.30 10.51 13.80
CA PRO A 101 8.37 11.45 13.47
C PRO A 101 9.76 10.81 13.61
N SER A 102 9.88 9.85 14.52
CA SER A 102 11.06 9.01 14.78
C SER A 102 10.61 7.67 15.35
N THR A 103 11.34 6.61 15.07
CA THR A 103 11.12 5.27 15.64
C THR A 103 11.21 5.27 17.18
N HIS A 104 12.03 6.15 17.77
CA HIS A 104 12.20 6.31 19.22
C HIS A 104 11.25 7.31 19.89
N ALA A 105 10.15 7.68 19.24
CA ALA A 105 9.22 8.65 19.83
C ALA A 105 8.67 8.14 21.19
N PRO A 106 8.68 8.95 22.26
CA PRO A 106 8.18 8.51 23.56
C PRO A 106 6.67 8.24 23.50
N ASN A 107 6.24 7.20 24.22
CA ASN A 107 4.84 6.76 24.29
C ASN A 107 4.21 6.46 22.92
N LEU A 108 5.00 6.01 21.95
CA LEU A 108 4.53 5.78 20.58
C LEU A 108 3.37 4.79 20.51
N SER A 109 3.38 3.72 21.33
CA SER A 109 2.27 2.76 21.40
C SER A 109 0.95 3.45 21.78
N LYS A 110 0.95 4.24 22.87
CA LYS A 110 -0.24 4.98 23.32
C LYS A 110 -0.70 6.01 22.29
N LYS A 111 0.22 6.73 21.65
CA LYS A 111 -0.11 7.70 20.59
C LYS A 111 -0.82 7.02 19.41
N TRP A 112 -0.30 5.87 18.98
CA TRP A 112 -0.93 5.07 17.94
C TRP A 112 -2.29 4.52 18.38
N ALA A 113 -2.42 4.03 19.61
CA ALA A 113 -3.70 3.56 20.14
C ALA A 113 -4.77 4.66 20.05
N TRP A 114 -4.48 5.88 20.53
CA TRP A 114 -5.43 6.98 20.45
C TRP A 114 -5.75 7.40 19.02
N MET A 115 -4.76 7.33 18.13
CA MET A 115 -5.00 7.61 16.72
C MET A 115 -5.92 6.55 16.08
N THR A 116 -5.72 5.25 16.35
CA THR A 116 -6.61 4.20 15.82
C THR A 116 -8.01 4.31 16.42
N LEU A 117 -8.17 4.67 17.69
CA LEU A 117 -9.50 4.82 18.28
C LEU A 117 -10.29 6.04 17.74
N SER A 118 -9.58 7.06 17.23
CA SER A 118 -10.20 8.33 16.86
C SER A 118 -11.14 8.29 15.65
N GLY A 119 -10.92 7.39 14.68
CA GLY A 119 -11.84 7.17 13.55
C GLY A 119 -13.21 6.69 14.03
N PRO A 120 -13.29 5.58 14.79
CA PRO A 120 -14.53 5.12 15.41
C PRO A 120 -15.19 6.20 16.27
N LEU A 121 -14.44 6.92 17.11
CA LEU A 121 -15.00 8.00 17.94
C LEU A 121 -15.60 9.13 17.10
N THR A 122 -14.93 9.50 16.00
CA THR A 122 -15.43 10.52 15.06
C THR A 122 -16.75 10.04 14.43
N SER A 123 -16.80 8.78 13.98
CA SER A 123 -18.02 8.20 13.44
C SER A 123 -19.16 8.15 14.46
N LEU A 124 -18.88 7.81 15.72
CA LEU A 124 -19.88 7.81 16.79
C LEU A 124 -20.48 9.20 17.00
N VAL A 125 -19.63 10.24 17.12
CA VAL A 125 -20.06 11.61 17.33
C VAL A 125 -20.91 12.11 16.16
N PHE A 126 -20.44 11.93 14.93
CA PHE A 126 -21.19 12.36 13.73
C PHE A 126 -22.50 11.57 13.56
N GLY A 127 -22.52 10.29 13.91
CA GLY A 127 -23.72 9.46 13.91
C GLY A 127 -24.79 9.97 14.87
N ILE A 128 -24.41 10.25 16.13
CA ILE A 128 -25.33 10.76 17.16
C ILE A 128 -25.83 12.16 16.80
N VAL A 129 -24.93 13.07 16.43
CA VAL A 129 -25.29 14.46 16.11
C VAL A 129 -26.22 14.54 14.91
N SER A 130 -25.90 13.82 13.83
CA SER A 130 -26.77 13.83 12.64
C SER A 130 -28.11 13.14 12.88
N GLY A 131 -28.14 12.08 13.72
CA GLY A 131 -29.38 11.44 14.15
C GLY A 131 -30.26 12.38 14.97
N TYR A 132 -29.68 13.15 15.89
CA TYR A 132 -30.41 14.17 16.65
C TYR A 132 -30.97 15.27 15.74
N ILE A 133 -30.17 15.80 14.81
CA ILE A 133 -30.63 16.82 13.84
C ILE A 133 -31.74 16.25 12.96
N TYR A 134 -31.66 14.98 12.55
CA TYR A 134 -32.73 14.31 11.82
C TYR A 134 -34.04 14.29 12.62
N MET A 135 -34.02 13.98 13.91
CA MET A 135 -35.24 13.93 14.75
C MET A 135 -35.99 15.27 14.81
N VAL A 136 -35.28 16.39 14.63
CA VAL A 136 -35.86 17.74 14.64
C VAL A 136 -36.25 18.21 13.22
N SER A 137 -35.42 17.90 12.22
CA SER A 137 -35.58 18.41 10.85
C SER A 137 -36.38 17.50 9.91
N TYR A 138 -36.47 16.21 10.22
CA TYR A 138 -37.02 15.14 9.35
C TYR A 138 -36.36 15.04 7.97
N TYR A 139 -35.13 15.54 7.81
CA TYR A 139 -34.40 15.45 6.54
C TYR A 139 -33.76 14.06 6.37
N HIS A 140 -34.37 13.21 5.55
CA HIS A 140 -34.03 11.79 5.39
C HIS A 140 -32.56 11.51 5.05
N MET A 141 -31.85 12.43 4.39
CA MET A 141 -30.42 12.24 4.10
C MET A 141 -29.57 12.22 5.38
N LEU A 142 -29.97 12.94 6.43
CA LEU A 142 -29.32 12.89 7.74
C LEU A 142 -29.55 11.55 8.43
N LEU A 143 -30.69 10.89 8.19
CA LEU A 143 -30.92 9.54 8.69
C LEU A 143 -29.93 8.55 8.06
N TYR A 144 -29.76 8.58 6.73
CA TYR A 144 -28.77 7.73 6.05
C TYR A 144 -27.35 8.02 6.54
N PHE A 145 -26.99 9.29 6.64
CA PHE A 145 -25.68 9.72 7.14
C PHE A 145 -25.44 9.26 8.59
N SER A 146 -26.45 9.36 9.47
CA SER A 146 -26.41 8.89 10.86
C SER A 146 -26.23 7.38 10.95
N VAL A 147 -27.11 6.63 10.28
CA VAL A 147 -27.10 5.16 10.30
C VAL A 147 -25.77 4.62 9.76
N LEU A 148 -25.26 5.18 8.66
CA LEU A 148 -23.98 4.76 8.09
C LEU A 148 -22.81 5.08 9.04
N HIS A 149 -22.79 6.25 9.68
CA HIS A 149 -21.76 6.56 10.67
C HIS A 149 -21.79 5.60 11.86
N LEU A 150 -22.98 5.30 12.39
CA LEU A 150 -23.13 4.33 13.49
C LEU A 150 -22.73 2.91 13.04
N ALA A 151 -23.07 2.51 11.82
CA ALA A 151 -22.65 1.23 11.25
C ALA A 151 -21.13 1.13 11.12
N ILE A 152 -20.47 2.16 10.58
CA ILE A 152 -19.01 2.21 10.48
C ILE A 152 -18.36 2.19 11.87
N PHE A 153 -18.90 2.95 12.84
CA PHE A 153 -18.45 2.89 14.22
C PHE A 153 -18.49 1.46 14.76
N VAL A 154 -19.62 0.75 14.62
CA VAL A 154 -19.76 -0.64 15.11
C VAL A 154 -18.74 -1.56 14.42
N VAL A 155 -18.63 -1.51 13.10
CA VAL A 155 -17.74 -2.40 12.33
C VAL A 155 -16.26 -2.16 12.67
N THR A 156 -15.87 -0.91 12.92
CA THR A 156 -14.46 -0.53 13.18
C THR A 156 -14.08 -0.61 14.67
N ALA A 157 -15.01 -0.36 15.58
CA ALA A 157 -14.78 -0.42 17.02
C ALA A 157 -14.80 -1.85 17.59
N ILE A 158 -15.57 -2.78 16.99
CA ILE A 158 -15.59 -4.17 17.47
C ILE A 158 -14.21 -4.81 17.21
N PRO A 159 -13.57 -5.39 18.24
CA PRO A 159 -12.21 -5.89 18.13
C PRO A 159 -12.15 -7.24 17.39
N ILE A 160 -12.12 -7.18 16.06
CA ILE A 160 -12.04 -8.33 15.15
C ILE A 160 -10.61 -8.48 14.62
N ARG A 161 -10.15 -9.75 14.50
CA ARG A 161 -8.94 -10.14 13.77
C ARG A 161 -9.34 -10.72 12.41
N GLY A 162 -9.27 -9.91 11.36
CA GLY A 162 -9.46 -10.35 9.98
C GLY A 162 -8.13 -10.41 9.23
N THR A 163 -8.19 -10.23 7.91
CA THR A 163 -7.01 -9.95 7.06
C THR A 163 -6.29 -8.67 7.48
N LEU A 164 -7.05 -7.69 7.96
CA LEU A 164 -6.57 -6.50 8.64
C LEU A 164 -7.18 -6.46 10.05
N LEU A 165 -6.46 -5.80 10.97
CA LEU A 165 -6.97 -5.56 12.31
C LEU A 165 -7.94 -4.38 12.26
N SER A 166 -9.15 -4.57 12.80
CA SER A 166 -10.06 -3.46 13.11
C SER A 166 -9.40 -2.43 14.02
N ASP A 167 -9.87 -1.18 13.96
CA ASP A 167 -9.35 -0.09 14.79
C ASP A 167 -9.47 -0.39 16.28
N GLY A 168 -10.58 -0.99 16.69
CA GLY A 168 -10.79 -1.44 18.06
C GLY A 168 -9.76 -2.49 18.50
N MET A 169 -9.44 -3.46 17.63
CA MET A 169 -8.40 -4.45 17.94
C MET A 169 -7.01 -3.81 17.99
N GLN A 170 -6.68 -2.89 17.08
CA GLN A 170 -5.40 -2.16 17.12
C GLN A 170 -5.27 -1.34 18.41
N PHE A 171 -6.32 -0.61 18.78
CA PHE A 171 -6.37 0.14 20.04
C PHE A 171 -6.13 -0.77 21.25
N LEU A 172 -6.85 -1.89 21.34
CA LEU A 172 -6.73 -2.84 22.46
C LEU A 172 -5.34 -3.48 22.57
N ILE A 173 -4.66 -3.70 21.45
CA ILE A 173 -3.28 -4.19 21.45
C ILE A 173 -2.35 -3.10 21.95
N LEU A 174 -2.43 -1.91 21.37
CA LEU A 174 -1.48 -0.83 21.59
C LEU A 174 -1.61 -0.18 22.98
N ILE A 175 -2.82 -0.11 23.53
CA ILE A 175 -3.05 0.52 24.84
C ILE A 175 -2.47 -0.29 26.01
N LYS A 176 -2.31 -1.61 25.83
CA LYS A 176 -1.79 -2.51 26.87
C LYS A 176 -0.29 -2.35 27.12
N ASP A 177 0.45 -1.83 26.13
CA ASP A 177 1.89 -1.59 26.22
C ASP A 177 2.72 -2.84 26.65
N ASP A 178 2.20 -4.02 26.31
CA ASP A 178 2.79 -5.33 26.59
C ASP A 178 3.64 -5.83 25.40
N GLU A 179 4.14 -7.07 25.48
CA GLU A 179 4.97 -7.64 24.42
C GLU A 179 4.25 -7.68 23.06
N ARG A 180 2.94 -7.93 23.05
CA ARG A 180 2.15 -7.93 21.82
C ARG A 180 2.01 -6.52 21.25
N ALA A 181 1.90 -5.51 22.11
CA ALA A 181 1.94 -4.11 21.69
C ALA A 181 3.30 -3.79 21.02
N ARG A 182 4.41 -4.28 21.57
CA ARG A 182 5.76 -4.10 21.00
C ARG A 182 5.92 -4.79 19.65
N GLU A 183 5.44 -6.02 19.49
CA GLU A 183 5.45 -6.72 18.20
C GLU A 183 4.64 -5.97 17.15
N HIS A 184 3.45 -5.50 17.51
CA HIS A 184 2.60 -4.75 16.60
C HIS A 184 3.22 -3.39 16.24
N LEU A 185 3.81 -2.70 17.22
CA LEU A 185 4.51 -1.45 17.02
C LEU A 185 5.74 -1.62 16.11
N TYR A 186 6.48 -2.72 16.25
CA TYR A 186 7.56 -3.08 15.35
C TYR A 186 7.08 -3.16 13.90
N THR A 187 5.95 -3.84 13.62
CA THR A 187 5.39 -3.90 12.25
C THR A 187 5.04 -2.50 11.70
N ILE A 188 4.49 -1.63 12.55
CA ILE A 188 4.18 -0.24 12.19
C ILE A 188 5.48 0.54 11.90
N GLN A 189 6.52 0.37 12.71
CA GLN A 189 7.81 1.04 12.56
C GLN A 189 8.56 0.58 11.29
N VAL A 190 8.58 -0.71 11.00
CA VAL A 190 9.14 -1.25 9.74
C VAL A 190 8.42 -0.65 8.54
N SER A 191 7.08 -0.66 8.55
CA SER A 191 6.27 -0.05 7.50
C SER A 191 6.54 1.46 7.36
N SER A 192 6.78 2.14 8.48
CA SER A 192 7.13 3.56 8.51
C SER A 192 8.47 3.85 7.84
N GLU A 193 9.50 3.02 8.05
CA GLU A 193 10.80 3.19 7.38
C GLU A 193 10.69 2.90 5.88
N LEU A 194 10.00 1.82 5.48
CA LEU A 194 9.76 1.50 4.07
C LEU A 194 9.00 2.61 3.32
N LEU A 195 8.08 3.30 3.99
CA LEU A 195 7.32 4.43 3.44
C LEU A 195 7.98 5.79 3.73
N SER A 196 9.17 5.79 4.32
CA SER A 196 9.92 7.00 4.60
C SER A 196 10.53 7.57 3.33
N TYR A 197 10.87 8.86 3.39
CA TYR A 197 11.62 9.53 2.32
C TYR A 197 13.14 9.32 2.50
N LYS A 198 13.56 8.63 3.57
CA LYS A 198 14.97 8.36 3.86
C LYS A 198 15.46 7.29 2.91
N ARG A 199 16.69 7.48 2.40
CA ARG A 199 17.39 6.44 1.65
C ARG A 199 17.62 5.22 2.58
N PRO A 200 17.57 3.97 2.09
CA PRO A 200 17.61 2.79 2.94
C PRO A 200 18.79 2.71 3.92
N LYS A 201 19.98 3.17 3.55
CA LYS A 201 21.14 3.22 4.47
C LYS A 201 20.93 4.13 5.68
N ASP A 202 20.00 5.09 5.59
CA ASP A 202 19.67 6.05 6.65
C ASP A 202 18.46 5.61 7.50
N TRP A 203 17.91 4.41 7.26
CA TRP A 203 16.87 3.82 8.12
C TRP A 203 17.43 3.49 9.51
N ASP A 204 16.53 3.32 10.49
CA ASP A 204 16.90 2.95 11.86
C ASP A 204 17.58 1.57 11.88
N GLU A 205 18.90 1.57 12.13
CA GLU A 205 19.71 0.34 12.15
C GLU A 205 19.21 -0.67 13.19
N ARG A 206 18.67 -0.19 14.33
CA ARG A 206 18.12 -1.09 15.35
C ARG A 206 16.93 -1.88 14.80
N LEU A 207 16.09 -1.26 13.96
CA LEU A 207 14.98 -1.97 13.33
C LEU A 207 15.49 -2.98 12.30
N VAL A 208 16.54 -2.65 11.56
CA VAL A 208 17.19 -3.57 10.61
C VAL A 208 17.74 -4.79 11.36
N GLU A 209 18.48 -4.59 12.45
CA GLU A 209 19.03 -5.67 13.29
C GLU A 209 17.92 -6.56 13.87
N ILE A 210 16.86 -5.96 14.44
CA ILE A 210 15.70 -6.72 14.95
C ILE A 210 15.02 -7.51 13.81
N SER A 211 14.90 -6.92 12.62
CA SER A 211 14.38 -7.62 11.45
C SER A 211 15.27 -8.80 11.08
N GLU A 212 16.59 -8.66 11.07
CA GLU A 212 17.53 -9.75 10.79
C GLU A 212 17.41 -10.89 11.79
N GLU A 213 17.28 -10.61 13.08
CA GLU A 213 17.04 -11.63 14.10
C GLU A 213 15.72 -12.36 13.85
N LYS A 214 14.64 -11.63 13.58
CA LYS A 214 13.33 -12.21 13.30
C LYS A 214 13.30 -13.03 12.01
N LEU A 215 14.17 -12.74 11.03
CA LEU A 215 14.30 -13.54 9.80
C LEU A 215 14.95 -14.91 10.03
N LYS A 216 15.67 -15.09 11.14
CA LYS A 216 16.23 -16.40 11.53
C LYS A 216 15.17 -17.33 12.10
N GLU A 217 14.06 -16.77 12.58
CA GLU A 217 12.92 -17.54 13.07
C GLU A 217 12.16 -18.18 11.88
N ASP A 218 11.73 -19.43 12.01
CA ASP A 218 10.97 -20.13 10.96
C ASP A 218 9.51 -19.67 10.93
N LYS A 219 9.30 -18.46 10.40
CA LYS A 219 7.99 -17.80 10.31
C LYS A 219 7.48 -17.77 8.87
N ASP A 220 6.16 -17.85 8.72
CA ASP A 220 5.46 -17.69 7.44
C ASP A 220 5.91 -16.40 6.73
N ILE A 221 6.15 -16.48 5.41
CA ILE A 221 6.57 -15.36 4.55
C ILE A 221 5.70 -14.12 4.73
N ARG A 222 4.40 -14.30 4.99
CA ARG A 222 3.44 -13.22 5.23
C ARG A 222 3.80 -12.37 6.45
N ASN A 223 4.41 -12.96 7.46
CA ASN A 223 4.78 -12.28 8.70
C ASN A 223 6.15 -11.59 8.61
N ILE A 224 7.04 -12.09 7.73
CA ILE A 224 8.40 -11.57 7.62
C ILE A 224 8.60 -10.65 6.41
N MET A 225 7.68 -10.60 5.44
CA MET A 225 7.84 -9.88 4.17
C MET A 225 8.34 -8.44 4.35
N SER A 226 7.70 -7.63 5.19
CA SER A 226 8.11 -6.23 5.39
C SER A 226 9.48 -6.12 6.05
N GLY A 227 9.79 -6.99 7.01
CA GLY A 227 11.13 -7.05 7.62
C GLY A 227 12.20 -7.50 6.63
N LEU A 228 11.88 -8.49 5.78
CA LEU A 228 12.75 -8.96 4.71
C LEU A 228 13.05 -7.85 3.70
N MET A 229 12.03 -7.09 3.28
CA MET A 229 12.21 -5.91 2.43
C MET A 229 13.09 -4.86 3.10
N LEU A 230 12.88 -4.59 4.40
CA LEU A 230 13.68 -3.61 5.14
C LEU A 230 15.16 -4.00 5.14
N VAL A 231 15.46 -5.25 5.51
CA VAL A 231 16.84 -5.79 5.56
C VAL A 231 17.45 -5.80 4.16
N PHE A 232 16.72 -6.32 3.16
CA PHE A 232 17.19 -6.37 1.78
C PHE A 232 17.65 -5.00 1.29
N PHE A 233 16.82 -3.97 1.41
CA PHE A 233 17.17 -2.63 0.93
C PHE A 233 18.26 -1.97 1.78
N ALA A 234 18.18 -2.06 3.11
CA ALA A 234 19.17 -1.45 4.00
C ALA A 234 20.57 -2.04 3.78
N ARG A 235 20.68 -3.37 3.72
CA ARG A 235 21.95 -4.07 3.48
C ARG A 235 22.44 -3.87 2.06
N SER A 236 21.55 -3.85 1.07
CA SER A 236 21.95 -3.57 -0.31
C SER A 236 22.55 -2.17 -0.50
N ASP A 237 22.07 -1.19 0.25
CA ASP A 237 22.55 0.20 0.16
C ASP A 237 23.86 0.42 0.94
N LYS A 238 24.07 -0.32 2.02
CA LYS A 238 25.27 -0.20 2.87
C LYS A 238 26.44 -1.08 2.40
N GLU A 239 26.13 -2.28 1.91
CA GLU A 239 27.10 -3.37 1.69
C GLU A 239 26.98 -3.98 0.29
N GLU A 240 26.39 -3.24 -0.66
CA GLU A 240 26.08 -3.68 -2.02
C GLU A 240 24.97 -4.73 -2.13
N MET A 241 24.43 -4.85 -3.35
CA MET A 241 23.27 -5.72 -3.64
C MET A 241 23.54 -7.20 -3.34
N GLU A 242 24.80 -7.65 -3.44
CA GLU A 242 25.24 -9.00 -3.09
C GLU A 242 24.91 -9.35 -1.63
N LYS A 243 25.13 -8.42 -0.69
CA LYS A 243 24.81 -8.65 0.71
C LYS A 243 23.30 -8.69 0.95
N GLY A 244 22.54 -7.80 0.31
CA GLY A 244 21.10 -7.79 0.44
C GLY A 244 20.45 -9.06 -0.12
N ILE A 245 20.93 -9.53 -1.29
CA ILE A 245 20.32 -10.68 -1.96
C ILE A 245 20.48 -11.99 -1.18
N SER A 246 21.52 -12.15 -0.36
CA SER A 246 21.70 -13.36 0.46
C SER A 246 20.52 -13.59 1.43
N TYR A 247 19.82 -12.53 1.85
CA TYR A 247 18.61 -12.65 2.65
C TYR A 247 17.39 -13.14 1.85
N LEU A 248 17.37 -12.89 0.54
CA LEU A 248 16.28 -13.31 -0.35
C LEU A 248 16.43 -14.75 -0.86
N GLU A 249 17.64 -15.32 -0.86
CA GLU A 249 17.94 -16.64 -1.45
C GLU A 249 17.03 -17.76 -0.93
N ARG A 250 16.85 -17.85 0.39
CA ARG A 250 15.93 -18.84 0.99
C ARG A 250 14.50 -18.64 0.52
N THR A 251 14.06 -17.38 0.38
CA THR A 251 12.68 -17.03 0.02
C THR A 251 12.38 -17.34 -1.44
N VAL A 252 13.31 -17.04 -2.36
CA VAL A 252 13.11 -17.29 -3.80
C VAL A 252 13.20 -18.77 -4.19
N GLN A 253 13.65 -19.62 -3.27
CA GLN A 253 13.62 -21.08 -3.41
C GLN A 253 12.31 -21.72 -2.92
N LEU A 254 11.45 -20.96 -2.21
CA LEU A 254 10.17 -21.48 -1.74
C LEU A 254 9.23 -21.78 -2.92
N PRO A 255 8.44 -22.87 -2.84
CA PRO A 255 7.43 -23.15 -3.85
C PRO A 255 6.43 -21.99 -3.99
N VAL A 256 6.23 -21.52 -5.22
CA VAL A 256 5.28 -20.44 -5.49
C VAL A 256 3.87 -21.02 -5.65
N THR A 257 2.99 -20.68 -4.71
CA THR A 257 1.58 -21.06 -4.69
C THR A 257 0.70 -19.86 -5.07
N LYS A 258 -0.59 -20.09 -5.36
CA LYS A 258 -1.55 -19.00 -5.62
C LYS A 258 -1.68 -18.04 -4.42
N GLU A 259 -1.43 -18.53 -3.21
CA GLU A 259 -1.57 -17.75 -1.97
C GLU A 259 -0.33 -16.91 -1.69
N ASN A 260 0.88 -17.47 -1.87
CA ASN A 260 2.10 -16.75 -1.52
C ASN A 260 2.64 -15.85 -2.65
N LYS A 261 2.21 -16.06 -3.90
CA LYS A 261 2.73 -15.35 -5.09
C LYS A 261 2.68 -13.82 -4.95
N TYR A 262 1.67 -13.29 -4.25
CA TYR A 262 1.53 -11.85 -4.02
C TYR A 262 2.54 -11.27 -3.02
N PHE A 263 3.15 -12.11 -2.17
CA PHE A 263 4.15 -11.71 -1.19
C PHE A 263 5.58 -11.88 -1.71
N VAL A 264 5.81 -12.86 -2.60
CA VAL A 264 7.17 -13.19 -3.08
C VAL A 264 7.53 -12.57 -4.42
N GLY A 265 6.55 -12.04 -5.18
CA GLY A 265 6.77 -11.56 -6.55
C GLY A 265 7.88 -10.52 -6.68
N SER A 266 7.95 -9.54 -5.77
CA SER A 266 9.01 -8.52 -5.81
C SER A 266 10.39 -9.10 -5.49
N PHE A 267 10.48 -10.08 -4.58
CA PHE A 267 11.75 -10.76 -4.25
C PHE A 267 12.31 -11.52 -5.46
N HIS A 268 11.45 -12.21 -6.21
CA HIS A 268 11.86 -12.85 -7.47
C HIS A 268 12.32 -11.83 -8.52
N SER A 269 11.67 -10.68 -8.61
CA SER A 269 12.09 -9.61 -9.53
C SER A 269 13.48 -9.07 -9.18
N TRP A 270 13.76 -8.82 -7.89
CA TRP A 270 15.08 -8.36 -7.45
C TRP A 270 16.17 -9.42 -7.59
N TYR A 271 15.85 -10.68 -7.34
CA TYR A 271 16.78 -11.78 -7.54
C TYR A 271 17.20 -11.92 -9.02
N LEU A 272 16.27 -11.80 -9.95
CA LEU A 272 16.60 -11.80 -11.38
C LEU A 272 17.42 -10.59 -11.81
N LEU A 273 17.11 -9.41 -11.26
CA LEU A 273 17.91 -8.21 -11.48
C LEU A 273 19.36 -8.42 -11.01
N TYR A 274 19.53 -8.92 -9.79
CA TYR A 274 20.84 -9.27 -9.24
C TYR A 274 21.59 -10.26 -10.14
N LYS A 275 20.95 -11.38 -10.50
CA LYS A 275 21.53 -12.40 -11.37
C LYS A 275 22.02 -11.81 -12.70
N LEU A 276 21.23 -10.95 -13.34
CA LEU A 276 21.63 -10.36 -14.63
C LEU A 276 22.76 -9.33 -14.48
N LEU A 277 22.76 -8.54 -13.40
CA LEU A 277 23.78 -7.52 -13.15
C LEU A 277 25.14 -8.15 -12.80
N TYR A 278 25.16 -9.15 -11.91
CA TYR A 278 26.40 -9.66 -11.31
C TYR A 278 26.78 -11.08 -11.73
N GLN A 279 25.81 -11.90 -12.15
CA GLN A 279 26.02 -13.33 -12.44
C GLN A 279 25.47 -13.75 -13.81
N LYS A 280 25.50 -12.83 -14.80
CA LYS A 280 24.88 -13.02 -16.13
C LYS A 280 25.23 -14.36 -16.78
N GLU A 281 26.50 -14.75 -16.74
CA GLU A 281 27.00 -15.98 -17.40
C GLU A 281 26.37 -17.25 -16.81
N SER A 282 25.92 -17.20 -15.57
CA SER A 282 25.24 -18.31 -14.88
C SER A 282 23.71 -18.29 -15.02
N LEU A 283 23.12 -17.20 -15.54
CA LEU A 283 21.67 -17.04 -15.60
C LEU A 283 21.10 -17.68 -16.87
N ALA A 284 20.56 -18.89 -16.73
CA ALA A 284 19.88 -19.58 -17.82
C ALA A 284 18.47 -18.98 -18.07
N LEU A 285 18.04 -18.95 -19.35
CA LEU A 285 16.69 -18.50 -19.72
C LEU A 285 15.60 -19.29 -18.97
N GLN A 286 15.77 -20.61 -18.84
CA GLN A 286 14.81 -21.47 -18.15
C GLN A 286 14.66 -21.12 -16.65
N GLU A 287 15.76 -20.76 -16.00
CA GLU A 287 15.76 -20.28 -14.60
C GLU A 287 15.01 -18.94 -14.50
N ALA A 288 15.31 -18.01 -15.40
CA ALA A 288 14.65 -16.70 -15.45
C ALA A 288 13.13 -16.82 -15.66
N GLU A 289 12.69 -17.67 -16.58
CA GLU A 289 11.28 -17.95 -16.82
C GLU A 289 10.58 -18.55 -15.59
N ASN A 290 11.26 -19.42 -14.86
CA ASN A 290 10.70 -20.04 -13.66
C ASN A 290 10.45 -19.02 -12.54
N HIS A 291 11.40 -18.12 -12.30
CA HIS A 291 11.20 -17.03 -11.35
C HIS A 291 10.17 -16.01 -11.85
N ALA A 292 10.11 -15.73 -13.16
CA ALA A 292 9.14 -14.82 -13.74
C ALA A 292 7.68 -15.26 -13.54
N LYS A 293 7.42 -16.57 -13.44
CA LYS A 293 6.09 -17.13 -13.10
C LYS A 293 5.61 -16.66 -11.73
N ALA A 294 6.49 -16.25 -10.81
CA ALA A 294 6.14 -15.73 -9.49
C ALA A 294 5.74 -14.25 -9.51
N ILE A 295 6.10 -13.52 -10.55
CA ILE A 295 5.94 -12.06 -10.58
C ILE A 295 4.54 -11.70 -11.07
N THR A 296 3.87 -10.81 -10.35
CA THR A 296 2.51 -10.36 -10.67
C THR A 296 2.53 -8.92 -11.18
N ARG A 297 1.43 -8.48 -11.80
CA ARG A 297 1.22 -7.08 -12.21
C ARG A 297 0.87 -6.14 -11.04
N LEU A 298 1.05 -6.55 -9.78
CA LEU A 298 0.89 -5.64 -8.64
C LEU A 298 2.04 -4.62 -8.60
N ASP A 299 3.27 -5.08 -8.84
CA ASP A 299 4.43 -4.22 -9.08
C ASP A 299 4.68 -4.16 -10.59
N LEU A 300 4.12 -3.14 -11.25
CA LEU A 300 4.22 -2.99 -12.70
C LEU A 300 5.66 -2.72 -13.15
N HIS A 301 6.44 -1.96 -12.38
CA HIS A 301 7.84 -1.70 -12.70
C HIS A 301 8.64 -3.01 -12.63
N GLY A 302 8.57 -3.74 -11.51
CA GLY A 302 9.26 -5.02 -11.35
C GLY A 302 8.82 -6.06 -12.39
N TYR A 303 7.52 -6.09 -12.74
CA TYR A 303 6.98 -6.94 -13.78
C TYR A 303 7.58 -6.63 -15.16
N TYR A 304 7.51 -5.37 -15.62
CA TYR A 304 8.04 -5.00 -16.93
C TYR A 304 9.56 -5.12 -17.00
N ARG A 305 10.28 -4.79 -15.92
CA ARG A 305 11.72 -5.03 -15.79
C ARG A 305 12.04 -6.51 -16.04
N THR A 306 11.34 -7.42 -15.37
CA THR A 306 11.58 -8.85 -15.58
C THR A 306 11.24 -9.31 -17.00
N GLN A 307 10.16 -8.81 -17.62
CA GLN A 307 9.88 -9.13 -19.02
C GLN A 307 11.01 -8.63 -19.95
N GLY A 308 11.59 -7.46 -19.68
CA GLY A 308 12.77 -6.97 -20.40
C GLY A 308 13.97 -7.89 -20.24
N ILE A 309 14.24 -8.38 -19.03
CA ILE A 309 15.30 -9.35 -18.73
C ILE A 309 15.10 -10.65 -19.52
N ILE A 310 13.88 -11.19 -19.55
CA ILE A 310 13.58 -12.43 -20.32
C ILE A 310 13.84 -12.21 -21.81
N LYS A 311 13.33 -11.11 -22.39
CA LYS A 311 13.52 -10.80 -23.81
C LYS A 311 14.99 -10.57 -24.18
N TYR A 312 15.76 -9.99 -23.27
CA TYR A 312 17.21 -9.91 -23.42
C TYR A 312 17.87 -11.30 -23.49
N LEU A 313 17.47 -12.23 -22.62
CA LEU A 313 17.99 -13.61 -22.62
C LEU A 313 17.54 -14.42 -23.85
N GLU A 314 16.37 -14.12 -24.41
CA GLU A 314 15.88 -14.65 -25.68
C GLU A 314 16.60 -14.04 -26.91
N GLN A 315 17.47 -13.04 -26.72
CA GLN A 315 18.11 -12.26 -27.78
C GLN A 315 17.13 -11.41 -28.63
N ASP A 316 15.92 -11.16 -28.11
CA ASP A 316 14.92 -10.27 -28.71
C ASP A 316 15.10 -8.83 -28.15
N MET A 317 16.05 -8.10 -28.74
CA MET A 317 16.41 -6.75 -28.29
C MET A 317 15.29 -5.73 -28.51
N GLU A 318 14.48 -5.89 -29.57
CA GLU A 318 13.37 -4.98 -29.85
C GLU A 318 12.31 -5.10 -28.75
N ALA A 319 11.88 -6.31 -28.41
CA ALA A 319 10.93 -6.53 -27.33
C ALA A 319 11.52 -6.15 -25.96
N CYS A 320 12.82 -6.42 -25.74
CA CYS A 320 13.52 -5.97 -24.54
C CYS A 320 13.37 -4.45 -24.36
N HIS A 321 13.70 -3.65 -25.38
CA HIS A 321 13.61 -2.20 -25.32
C HIS A 321 12.18 -1.70 -25.08
N ILE A 322 11.16 -2.36 -25.67
CA ILE A 322 9.75 -2.04 -25.42
C ILE A 322 9.40 -2.23 -23.94
N TYR A 323 9.84 -3.33 -23.32
CA TYR A 323 9.59 -3.60 -21.92
C TYR A 323 10.39 -2.69 -20.98
N MET A 324 11.65 -2.39 -21.31
CA MET A 324 12.48 -1.43 -20.57
C MET A 324 11.83 -0.04 -20.55
N ARG A 325 11.31 0.44 -21.70
CA ARG A 325 10.56 1.70 -21.76
C ARG A 325 9.32 1.71 -20.87
N LYS A 326 8.58 0.59 -20.83
CA LYS A 326 7.41 0.45 -19.95
C LYS A 326 7.82 0.45 -18.48
N ALA A 327 8.89 -0.26 -18.13
CA ALA A 327 9.43 -0.30 -16.77
C ALA A 327 9.86 1.10 -16.31
N ASP A 328 10.62 1.83 -17.13
CA ASP A 328 11.07 3.19 -16.81
C ASP A 328 9.90 4.15 -16.58
N LYS A 329 8.86 4.07 -17.42
CA LYS A 329 7.64 4.88 -17.26
C LYS A 329 6.94 4.61 -15.92
N GLU A 330 6.81 3.35 -15.53
CA GLU A 330 6.17 2.98 -14.27
C GLU A 330 7.05 3.38 -13.07
N LEU A 331 8.37 3.25 -13.16
CA LEU A 331 9.30 3.71 -12.12
C LEU A 331 9.24 5.23 -11.93
N LYS A 332 9.28 6.00 -13.03
CA LYS A 332 9.05 7.48 -13.01
C LYS A 332 7.71 7.86 -12.40
N GLY A 333 6.71 6.98 -12.54
CA GLY A 333 5.42 7.10 -11.86
C GLY A 333 5.54 6.91 -10.35
N ALA A 334 6.21 5.83 -9.93
CA ALA A 334 6.41 5.47 -8.52
C ALA A 334 7.28 6.49 -7.77
N GLU A 335 8.33 7.01 -8.40
CA GLU A 335 9.26 8.02 -7.83
C GLU A 335 8.55 9.30 -7.36
N LYS A 336 7.35 9.59 -7.87
CA LYS A 336 6.51 10.71 -7.39
C LYS A 336 6.07 10.56 -5.93
N SER A 337 6.08 9.35 -5.39
CA SER A 337 5.83 9.08 -3.97
C SER A 337 7.01 9.47 -3.08
N GLU A 338 8.20 9.66 -3.66
CA GLU A 338 9.45 10.02 -2.99
C GLU A 338 9.93 9.04 -1.94
N MET A 339 9.39 7.82 -1.91
CA MET A 339 9.86 6.77 -1.01
C MET A 339 11.35 6.52 -1.26
N GLY A 340 12.16 6.55 -0.20
CA GLY A 340 13.61 6.62 -0.38
C GLY A 340 14.24 5.37 -0.96
N TYR A 341 13.63 4.19 -0.79
CA TYR A 341 14.11 2.96 -1.45
C TYR A 341 14.03 3.02 -2.98
N LEU A 342 13.18 3.87 -3.55
CA LEU A 342 13.06 4.03 -5.00
C LEU A 342 14.33 4.63 -5.63
N GLN A 343 15.17 5.29 -4.83
CA GLN A 343 16.49 5.73 -5.27
C GLN A 343 17.37 4.54 -5.67
N LEU A 344 17.35 3.44 -4.88
CA LEU A 344 18.07 2.21 -5.23
C LEU A 344 17.47 1.54 -6.44
N GLU A 345 16.14 1.48 -6.53
CA GLU A 345 15.46 0.93 -7.72
C GLU A 345 15.89 1.66 -8.98
N ARG A 346 16.00 2.99 -8.92
CA ARG A 346 16.52 3.81 -10.02
C ARG A 346 17.97 3.49 -10.32
N GLU A 347 18.85 3.53 -9.33
CA GLU A 347 20.28 3.22 -9.50
C GLU A 347 20.49 1.83 -10.13
N TRP A 348 19.77 0.81 -9.67
CA TRP A 348 19.84 -0.54 -10.27
C TRP A 348 19.24 -0.61 -11.66
N PHE A 349 18.15 0.14 -11.91
CA PHE A 349 17.55 0.20 -13.23
C PHE A 349 18.47 0.87 -14.26
N GLU A 350 19.19 1.93 -13.88
CA GLU A 350 20.20 2.57 -14.74
C GLU A 350 21.34 1.58 -15.09
N ARG A 351 21.87 0.86 -14.10
CA ARG A 351 22.87 -0.21 -14.34
C ARG A 351 22.33 -1.32 -15.24
N LEU A 352 21.04 -1.66 -15.11
CA LEU A 352 20.40 -2.63 -15.98
C LEU A 352 20.33 -2.12 -17.42
N LYS A 353 19.99 -0.84 -17.64
CA LYS A 353 19.96 -0.24 -18.98
C LYS A 353 21.30 -0.34 -19.69
N GLU A 354 22.39 -0.02 -18.97
CA GLU A 354 23.76 -0.18 -19.49
C GLU A 354 24.04 -1.64 -19.85
N ARG A 355 23.61 -2.59 -19.01
CA ARG A 355 23.83 -4.03 -19.21
C ARG A 355 23.10 -4.59 -20.43
N VAL A 356 21.94 -4.03 -20.78
CA VAL A 356 21.11 -4.45 -21.92
C VAL A 356 21.21 -3.49 -23.11
N SER A 357 22.17 -2.55 -23.11
CA SER A 357 22.38 -1.58 -24.20
C SER A 357 21.12 -0.78 -24.58
N TYR A 358 20.37 -0.32 -23.57
CA TYR A 358 19.17 0.50 -23.76
C TYR A 358 19.42 1.98 -23.43
N ASP A 359 19.34 2.86 -24.44
CA ASP A 359 19.75 4.26 -24.33
C ASP A 359 18.65 5.26 -23.88
N GLY A 360 17.43 4.79 -23.56
CA GLY A 360 16.35 5.62 -23.01
C GLY A 360 15.14 5.83 -23.92
#